data_AF-A2YAU7-F1
#
_entry.id   AF-A2YAU7-F1
#
_cell.length_a   1.000
_cell.length_b   1.000
_cell.length_c   1.000
_cell.angle_alpha   90.00
_cell.angle_beta   90.00
_cell.angle_gamma   90.00
#
_symmetry.space_group_name_H-M   'P 1'
#
loop_
_entity.id
_entity.type
_entity.pdbx_description
1 polymer ?
#
loop_
_entity_poly.entity_id
_entity_poly.type
_entity_poly.pdbx_seq_one_letter_code
_entity_poly.pdbx_strand_id
1 'polypeptide(L)'
;MIHLRRCVLSSLLRPPCLTAATHANSLLSLHLRRLLSGAAEPFAVEDYLVESCGLTRARAEKVSGKLSHLRSPSKPDAVLAFLSGLGLTRPDIAAAVASDPRLLCARVDRTLDARVAELGGIGLSRSQIARLIPLARGGFRIKSLGSKLAFLVTVFGSFDRCLEVVRMNCG
;
A
#
# COMPACT_ATOMS: atom_id res chain seq x y z
N MET A 1 39.64 -15.02 -57.18
CA MET A 1 38.66 -15.65 -58.09
C MET A 1 37.43 -14.75 -58.17
N ILE A 2 37.05 -14.34 -59.39
CA ILE A 2 35.79 -13.69 -59.85
C ILE A 2 35.37 -12.38 -59.14
N HIS A 3 35.68 -11.16 -59.59
CA HIS A 3 35.28 -10.35 -60.78
C HIS A 3 33.77 -10.06 -60.97
N LEU A 4 33.48 -8.73 -61.00
CA LEU A 4 32.50 -8.01 -61.86
C LEU A 4 31.02 -8.06 -61.40
N ARG A 5 30.17 -7.01 -61.47
CA ARG A 5 30.08 -5.71 -62.18
C ARG A 5 29.02 -4.87 -61.43
N ARG A 6 29.20 -3.58 -61.11
CA ARG A 6 29.25 -2.35 -61.95
C ARG A 6 27.85 -1.75 -62.24
N CYS A 7 27.73 -0.44 -61.89
CA CYS A 7 26.90 0.60 -62.54
C CYS A 7 25.38 0.56 -62.27
N VAL A 8 24.62 1.66 -62.08
CA VAL A 8 24.69 3.03 -62.64
C VAL A 8 24.03 4.03 -61.66
N LEU A 9 24.65 5.21 -61.50
CA LEU A 9 24.01 6.44 -61.03
C LEU A 9 23.15 7.05 -62.15
N SER A 10 21.87 7.32 -61.89
CA SER A 10 21.12 8.34 -62.63
C SER A 10 20.26 9.16 -61.67
N SER A 11 20.69 10.39 -61.48
CA SER A 11 20.02 11.50 -60.82
C SER A 11 18.85 11.99 -61.67
N LEU A 12 17.67 12.27 -61.10
CA LEU A 12 16.74 13.33 -61.57
C LEU A 12 15.80 13.80 -60.43
N LEU A 13 16.06 15.03 -59.97
CA LEU A 13 15.11 16.12 -59.61
C LEU A 13 13.60 15.80 -59.37
N ARG A 14 13.19 15.83 -58.08
CA ARG A 14 12.09 16.57 -57.37
C ARG A 14 10.88 17.20 -58.16
N PRO A 15 9.74 17.60 -57.52
CA PRO A 15 8.64 16.97 -56.71
C PRO A 15 7.25 17.20 -57.44
N PRO A 16 6.01 17.21 -56.84
CA PRO A 16 5.51 17.05 -55.46
C PRO A 16 4.52 15.87 -55.29
N CYS A 17 4.26 15.42 -54.07
CA CYS A 17 2.98 15.71 -53.42
C CYS A 17 3.02 15.31 -51.94
N LEU A 18 2.33 16.12 -51.14
CA LEU A 18 2.05 15.94 -49.73
C LEU A 18 1.28 14.65 -49.45
N THR A 19 1.41 14.21 -48.19
CA THR A 19 0.54 13.30 -47.43
C THR A 19 0.89 11.81 -47.45
N ALA A 20 0.77 11.20 -46.26
CA ALA A 20 0.83 9.77 -45.94
C ALA A 20 2.21 9.12 -45.64
N ALA A 21 2.91 9.61 -44.60
CA ALA A 21 3.86 8.76 -43.86
C ALA A 21 4.09 9.23 -42.42
N THR A 22 3.02 9.56 -41.68
CA THR A 22 3.11 9.98 -40.26
C THR A 22 2.95 8.83 -39.26
N HIS A 23 2.64 7.60 -39.69
CA HIS A 23 2.20 6.55 -38.76
C HIS A 23 3.25 5.53 -38.30
N ALA A 24 4.38 5.39 -39.00
CA ALA A 24 5.42 4.41 -38.63
C ALA A 24 6.42 4.95 -37.58
N ASN A 25 6.64 6.27 -37.56
CA ASN A 25 7.57 6.92 -36.63
C ASN A 25 7.01 7.05 -35.20
N SER A 26 5.68 7.10 -35.07
CA SER A 26 5.00 7.20 -33.76
C SER A 26 5.22 5.94 -32.92
N LEU A 27 5.09 4.75 -33.52
CA LEU A 27 5.28 3.50 -32.80
C LEU A 27 6.75 3.31 -32.39
N LEU A 28 7.71 3.49 -33.29
CA LEU A 28 9.13 3.41 -32.91
C LEU A 28 9.51 4.41 -31.81
N SER A 29 8.94 5.62 -31.81
CA SER A 29 9.17 6.62 -30.77
C SER A 29 8.60 6.23 -29.39
N LEU A 30 7.43 5.56 -29.37
CA LEU A 30 6.80 5.05 -28.15
C LEU A 30 7.56 3.86 -27.57
N HIS A 31 8.06 2.97 -28.44
CA HIS A 31 8.86 1.81 -28.03
C HIS A 31 10.24 2.24 -27.49
N LEU A 32 10.90 3.23 -28.11
CA LEU A 32 12.15 3.78 -27.59
C LEU A 32 11.94 4.51 -26.25
N ARG A 33 10.90 5.35 -26.12
CA ARG A 33 10.60 6.05 -24.86
C ARG A 33 10.40 5.09 -23.68
N ARG A 34 9.75 3.95 -23.92
CA ARG A 34 9.50 2.94 -22.90
C ARG A 34 10.74 2.13 -22.52
N LEU A 35 11.68 1.94 -23.46
CA LEU A 35 12.95 1.25 -23.20
C LEU A 35 14.00 2.17 -22.55
N LEU A 36 13.94 3.48 -22.79
CA LEU A 36 14.85 4.48 -22.21
C LEU A 36 14.37 5.06 -20.86
N SER A 37 13.09 4.87 -20.52
CA SER A 37 12.53 5.27 -19.23
C SER A 37 12.82 4.20 -18.17
N GLY A 38 14.08 4.10 -17.76
CA GLY A 38 14.48 3.40 -16.52
C GLY A 38 14.03 4.13 -15.25
N ALA A 39 12.98 4.95 -15.31
CA ALA A 39 12.37 5.58 -14.17
C ALA A 39 11.49 4.52 -13.48
N ALA A 40 11.87 4.10 -12.27
CA ALA A 40 10.99 3.33 -11.42
C ALA A 40 9.65 4.09 -11.31
N GLU A 41 8.56 3.44 -11.71
CA GLU A 41 7.23 4.03 -11.62
C GLU A 41 6.98 4.51 -10.18
N PRO A 42 6.43 5.72 -9.99
CA PRO A 42 6.15 6.23 -8.66
C PRO A 42 5.21 5.27 -7.94
N PHE A 43 5.48 5.02 -6.66
CA PHE A 43 4.69 4.08 -5.86
C PHE A 43 3.20 4.43 -5.86
N ALA A 44 2.41 3.61 -6.56
CA ALA A 44 0.97 3.77 -6.71
C ALA A 44 0.24 3.23 -5.45
N VAL A 45 0.06 4.13 -4.47
CA VAL A 45 -0.52 3.77 -3.16
C VAL A 45 -1.90 3.12 -3.30
N GLU A 46 -2.74 3.61 -4.20
CA GLU A 46 -4.09 3.07 -4.40
C GLU A 46 -4.06 1.61 -4.89
N ASP A 47 -3.29 1.32 -5.93
CA ASP A 47 -3.17 -0.03 -6.48
C ASP A 47 -2.55 -0.98 -5.43
N TYR A 48 -1.55 -0.52 -4.69
CA TYR A 48 -0.99 -1.27 -3.56
C TYR A 48 -2.04 -1.63 -2.51
N LEU A 49 -2.93 -0.69 -2.14
CA LEU A 49 -3.99 -0.95 -1.16
C LEU A 49 -5.01 -1.98 -1.66
N VAL A 50 -5.29 -2.00 -2.96
CA VAL A 50 -6.18 -2.99 -3.57
C VAL A 50 -5.51 -4.36 -3.58
N GLU A 51 -4.29 -4.46 -4.10
CA GLU A 51 -3.60 -5.72 -4.33
C GLU A 51 -3.08 -6.35 -3.03
N SER A 52 -2.36 -5.57 -2.23
CA SER A 52 -1.66 -6.07 -1.04
C SER A 52 -2.57 -6.06 0.19
N CYS A 53 -3.32 -4.98 0.40
CA CYS A 53 -4.20 -4.86 1.57
C CYS A 53 -5.61 -5.42 1.35
N GLY A 54 -6.01 -5.75 0.11
CA GLY A 54 -7.31 -6.33 -0.19
C GLY A 54 -8.49 -5.35 -0.07
N LEU A 55 -8.25 -4.05 -0.20
CA LEU A 55 -9.33 -3.05 -0.20
C LEU A 55 -10.06 -3.05 -1.55
N THR A 56 -11.33 -2.66 -1.54
CA THR A 56 -12.03 -2.29 -2.79
C THR A 56 -11.45 -1.00 -3.34
N ARG A 57 -11.47 -0.82 -4.67
CA ARG A 57 -10.91 0.39 -5.31
C ARG A 57 -11.51 1.68 -4.76
N ALA A 58 -12.83 1.73 -4.61
CA ALA A 58 -13.53 2.88 -4.00
C ALA A 58 -13.09 3.18 -2.56
N ARG A 59 -12.68 2.17 -1.79
CA ARG A 59 -12.17 2.37 -0.43
C ARG A 59 -10.69 2.75 -0.43
N ALA A 60 -9.90 2.16 -1.31
CA ALA A 60 -8.49 2.49 -1.53
C ALA A 60 -8.33 3.97 -1.92
N GLU A 61 -9.14 4.47 -2.85
CA GLU A 61 -9.17 5.88 -3.25
C GLU A 61 -9.43 6.82 -2.07
N LYS A 62 -10.42 6.50 -1.22
CA LYS A 62 -10.74 7.31 -0.03
C LYS A 62 -9.61 7.36 0.99
N VAL A 63 -8.81 6.31 1.10
CA VAL A 63 -7.76 6.22 2.12
C VAL A 63 -6.37 6.60 1.62
N SER A 64 -6.11 6.52 0.32
CA SER A 64 -4.82 6.81 -0.30
C SER A 64 -4.35 8.24 -0.04
N GLY A 65 -5.27 9.21 0.01
CA GLY A 65 -4.97 10.60 0.36
C GLY A 65 -4.33 10.78 1.74
N LYS A 66 -4.63 9.89 2.71
CA LYS A 66 -3.99 9.91 4.05
C LYS A 66 -2.56 9.38 4.04
N LEU A 67 -2.13 8.82 2.90
CA LEU A 67 -0.84 8.15 2.68
C LEU A 67 -0.04 8.84 1.56
N SER A 68 -0.32 10.10 1.26
CA SER A 68 0.34 10.89 0.21
C SER A 68 1.87 10.98 0.34
N HIS A 69 2.40 10.80 1.54
CA HIS A 69 3.85 10.80 1.82
C HIS A 69 4.51 9.43 1.64
N LEU A 70 3.75 8.37 1.41
CA LEU A 70 4.27 7.01 1.30
C LEU A 70 4.82 6.81 -0.13
N ARG A 71 6.11 6.50 -0.24
CA ARG A 71 6.85 6.42 -1.53
C ARG A 71 7.43 5.04 -1.84
N SER A 72 7.26 4.08 -0.93
CA SER A 72 7.85 2.75 -1.05
C SER A 72 7.04 1.73 -0.24
N PRO A 73 6.93 0.47 -0.72
CA PRO A 73 6.22 -0.60 -0.02
C PRO A 73 6.97 -1.15 1.19
N SER A 74 8.26 -0.83 1.40
CA SER A 74 9.06 -1.49 2.47
C SER A 74 8.48 -1.34 3.88
N LYS A 75 7.94 -0.16 4.21
CA LYS A 75 7.26 0.07 5.50
C LYS A 75 5.91 -0.63 5.60
N PRO A 76 4.97 -0.43 4.65
CA PRO A 76 3.68 -1.09 4.75
C PRO A 76 3.80 -2.62 4.68
N ASP A 77 4.73 -3.18 3.90
CA ASP A 77 4.99 -4.63 3.86
C ASP A 77 5.40 -5.17 5.23
N ALA A 78 6.32 -4.48 5.93
CA ALA A 78 6.74 -4.85 7.27
C ALA A 78 5.56 -4.81 8.27
N VAL A 79 4.67 -3.83 8.13
CA VAL A 79 3.45 -3.75 8.95
C VAL A 79 2.48 -4.90 8.62
N LEU A 80 2.26 -5.23 7.35
CA LEU A 80 1.39 -6.34 6.94
C LEU A 80 1.92 -7.69 7.44
N ALA A 81 3.24 -7.91 7.34
CA ALA A 81 3.90 -9.09 7.87
C ALA A 81 3.74 -9.18 9.40
N PHE A 82 3.93 -8.06 10.12
CA PHE A 82 3.72 -7.99 11.56
C PHE A 82 2.29 -8.35 11.96
N LEU A 83 1.28 -7.75 11.30
CA LEU A 83 -0.13 -8.01 11.60
C LEU A 83 -0.50 -9.47 11.33
N SER A 84 0.01 -10.04 10.24
CA SER A 84 -0.17 -11.46 9.92
C SER A 84 0.48 -12.36 10.97
N GLY A 85 1.71 -12.04 11.41
CA GLY A 85 2.43 -12.75 12.47
C GLY A 85 1.83 -12.58 13.87
N LEU A 86 0.99 -11.57 14.07
CA LEU A 86 0.16 -11.41 15.27
C LEU A 86 -1.11 -12.28 15.22
N GLY A 87 -1.49 -12.76 14.02
CA GLY A 87 -2.63 -13.64 13.81
C GLY A 87 -3.84 -12.97 13.15
N LEU A 88 -3.70 -11.78 12.58
CA LEU A 88 -4.81 -11.16 11.83
C LEU A 88 -5.00 -11.85 10.49
N THR A 89 -6.26 -12.09 10.14
CA THR A 89 -6.63 -12.58 8.82
C THR A 89 -6.57 -11.45 7.78
N ARG A 90 -6.45 -11.79 6.49
CA ARG A 90 -6.46 -10.80 5.40
C ARG A 90 -7.66 -9.82 5.46
N PRO A 91 -8.91 -10.24 5.70
CA PRO A 91 -10.03 -9.30 5.84
C PRO A 91 -9.92 -8.41 7.09
N ASP A 92 -9.39 -8.92 8.20
CA ASP A 92 -9.17 -8.09 9.41
C ASP A 92 -8.08 -7.04 9.18
N ILE A 93 -7.02 -7.39 8.46
CA ILE A 93 -5.99 -6.45 8.02
C ILE A 93 -6.60 -5.39 7.12
N ALA A 94 -7.41 -5.77 6.14
CA ALA A 94 -8.11 -4.84 5.27
C ALA A 94 -9.01 -3.88 6.07
N ALA A 95 -9.74 -4.39 7.06
CA ALA A 95 -10.57 -3.60 7.96
C ALA A 95 -9.74 -2.60 8.80
N ALA A 96 -8.62 -3.06 9.37
CA ALA A 96 -7.71 -2.23 10.15
C ALA A 96 -7.09 -1.10 9.30
N VAL A 97 -6.54 -1.43 8.12
CA VAL A 97 -5.96 -0.45 7.20
C VAL A 97 -7.03 0.55 6.74
N ALA A 98 -8.22 0.08 6.43
CA ALA A 98 -9.27 0.97 5.96
C ALA A 98 -9.83 1.87 7.07
N SER A 99 -9.83 1.40 8.31
CA SER A 99 -10.19 2.23 9.46
C SER A 99 -9.10 3.24 9.81
N ASP A 100 -7.83 2.87 9.62
CA ASP A 100 -6.71 3.68 10.05
C ASP A 100 -5.51 3.51 9.11
N PRO A 101 -5.50 4.23 7.97
CA PRO A 101 -4.51 4.02 6.90
C PRO A 101 -3.09 4.32 7.34
N ARG A 102 -2.91 5.24 8.31
CA ARG A 102 -1.59 5.58 8.86
C ARG A 102 -0.95 4.41 9.62
N LEU A 103 -1.67 3.30 9.83
CA LEU A 103 -1.13 2.08 10.44
C LEU A 103 0.03 1.55 9.59
N LEU A 104 -0.12 1.66 8.27
CA LEU A 104 0.91 1.31 7.28
C LEU A 104 2.19 2.15 7.37
N CYS A 105 2.12 3.31 8.03
CA CYS A 105 3.26 4.20 8.26
C CYS A 105 3.93 3.96 9.63
N ALA A 106 3.37 3.10 10.47
CA ALA A 106 3.87 2.87 11.82
C ALA A 106 5.22 2.15 11.80
N ARG A 107 6.02 2.42 12.82
CA ARG A 107 7.26 1.68 13.07
C ARG A 107 6.92 0.39 13.80
N VAL A 108 7.21 -0.76 13.19
CA VAL A 108 6.96 -2.06 13.82
C VAL A 108 7.73 -2.16 15.14
N ASP A 109 9.04 -1.93 15.09
CA ASP A 109 10.01 -2.03 16.19
C ASP A 109 9.68 -1.13 17.40
N ARG A 110 9.20 0.09 17.16
CA ARG A 110 9.00 1.10 18.22
C ARG A 110 7.55 1.34 18.59
N THR A 111 6.64 1.16 17.65
CA THR A 111 5.23 1.46 17.85
C THR A 111 4.50 0.17 18.08
N LEU A 112 4.38 -0.69 17.06
CA LEU A 112 3.46 -1.83 17.12
C LEU A 112 3.88 -2.87 18.17
N ASP A 113 5.17 -3.23 18.21
CA ASP A 113 5.71 -4.14 19.23
C ASP A 113 5.51 -3.59 20.63
N ALA A 114 5.80 -2.30 20.84
CA ALA A 114 5.60 -1.66 22.14
C ALA A 114 4.12 -1.65 22.58
N ARG A 115 3.17 -1.54 21.64
CA ARG A 115 1.74 -1.65 21.94
C ARG A 115 1.35 -3.07 22.31
N VAL A 116 1.82 -4.07 21.56
CA VAL A 116 1.55 -5.48 21.87
C VAL A 116 2.14 -5.86 23.24
N ALA A 117 3.35 -5.42 23.54
CA ALA A 117 3.99 -5.67 24.84
C ALA A 117 3.23 -5.00 26.00
N GLU A 118 2.82 -3.74 25.84
CA GLU A 118 2.02 -3.04 26.85
C GLU A 118 0.69 -3.74 27.13
N LEU A 119 -0.03 -4.15 26.08
CA LEU A 119 -1.29 -4.86 26.21
C LEU A 119 -1.10 -6.27 26.81
N GLY A 120 -0.01 -6.96 26.48
CA GLY A 120 0.36 -8.21 27.12
C GLY A 120 0.65 -8.03 28.61
N GLY A 121 1.29 -6.93 29.00
CA GLY A 121 1.61 -6.60 30.40
C GLY A 121 0.38 -6.39 31.29
N ILE A 122 -0.77 -6.03 30.70
CA ILE A 122 -2.05 -5.93 31.41
C ILE A 122 -2.91 -7.20 31.30
N GLY A 123 -2.35 -8.30 30.77
CA GLY A 123 -2.97 -9.61 30.74
C GLY A 123 -3.74 -9.97 29.47
N LEU A 124 -3.68 -9.17 28.40
CA LEU A 124 -4.33 -9.51 27.13
C LEU A 124 -3.49 -10.54 26.36
N SER A 125 -4.15 -11.57 25.84
CA SER A 125 -3.52 -12.55 24.96
C SER A 125 -3.23 -11.96 23.57
N ARG A 126 -2.30 -12.56 22.82
CA ARG A 126 -2.02 -12.16 21.43
C ARG A 126 -3.28 -12.16 20.54
N SER A 127 -4.16 -13.15 20.71
CA SER A 127 -5.41 -13.24 19.93
C SER A 127 -6.42 -12.15 20.32
N GLN A 128 -6.49 -11.79 21.60
CA GLN A 128 -7.29 -10.64 22.05
C GLN A 128 -6.76 -9.33 21.46
N ILE A 129 -5.44 -9.13 21.48
CA ILE A 129 -4.81 -7.94 20.88
C ILE A 129 -5.07 -7.88 19.38
N ALA A 130 -4.99 -9.01 18.66
CA ALA A 130 -5.29 -9.07 17.24
C ALA A 130 -6.74 -8.61 16.92
N ARG A 131 -7.72 -9.09 17.71
CA ARG A 131 -9.14 -8.70 17.57
C ARG A 131 -9.40 -7.22 17.86
N LEU A 132 -8.56 -6.59 18.67
CA LEU A 132 -8.69 -5.18 19.03
C LEU A 132 -8.25 -4.24 17.89
N ILE A 133 -7.22 -4.60 17.13
CA ILE A 133 -6.59 -3.70 16.13
C ILE A 133 -7.59 -3.12 15.12
N PRO A 134 -8.47 -3.93 14.47
CA PRO A 134 -9.46 -3.39 13.53
C PRO A 134 -10.49 -2.46 14.18
N LEU A 135 -10.71 -2.57 15.50
CA LEU A 135 -11.73 -1.82 16.23
C LEU A 135 -11.18 -0.53 16.83
N ALA A 136 -9.92 -0.53 17.27
CA ALA A 136 -9.30 0.58 17.97
C ALA A 136 -8.91 1.76 17.06
N ARG A 137 -8.99 1.59 15.74
CA ARG A 137 -8.65 2.61 14.73
C ARG A 137 -7.28 3.25 15.03
N GLY A 138 -7.18 4.58 14.91
CA GLY A 138 -6.03 5.38 15.30
C GLY A 138 -5.59 5.22 16.75
N GLY A 139 -6.48 4.76 17.64
CA GLY A 139 -6.22 4.54 19.05
C GLY A 139 -5.16 3.46 19.32
N PHE A 140 -5.04 2.45 18.45
CA PHE A 140 -4.05 1.39 18.64
C PHE A 140 -2.62 1.94 18.71
N ARG A 141 -2.30 2.96 17.91
CA ARG A 141 -0.96 3.57 17.89
C ARG A 141 -0.68 4.49 19.06
N ILE A 142 -1.69 4.87 19.85
CA ILE A 142 -1.56 5.88 20.90
C ILE A 142 -1.11 5.21 22.21
N LYS A 143 -0.26 5.92 22.96
CA LYS A 143 0.31 5.41 24.22
C LYS A 143 -0.71 5.18 25.33
N SER A 144 -1.83 5.88 25.32
CA SER A 144 -2.87 5.81 26.36
C SER A 144 -3.81 4.63 26.22
N LEU A 145 -3.69 3.82 25.15
CA LEU A 145 -4.61 2.72 24.91
C LEU A 145 -4.56 1.66 26.02
N GLY A 146 -3.37 1.27 26.50
CA GLY A 146 -3.24 0.25 27.54
C GLY A 146 -3.92 0.67 28.84
N SER A 147 -3.69 1.90 29.31
CA SER A 147 -4.36 2.42 30.52
C SER A 147 -5.88 2.48 30.35
N LYS A 148 -6.37 2.91 29.18
CA LYS A 148 -7.81 2.94 28.90
C LYS A 148 -8.41 1.53 28.90
N LEU A 149 -7.73 0.55 28.31
CA LEU A 149 -8.20 -0.82 28.29
C LEU A 149 -8.09 -1.51 29.64
N ALA A 150 -7.04 -1.28 30.42
CA ALA A 150 -6.93 -1.78 31.78
C ALA A 150 -8.11 -1.30 32.65
N PHE A 151 -8.45 -0.01 32.54
CA PHE A 151 -9.64 0.55 33.17
C PHE A 151 -10.93 -0.14 32.69
N LEU A 152 -11.15 -0.27 31.38
CA LEU A 152 -12.35 -0.91 30.84
C LEU A 152 -12.46 -2.38 31.27
N VAL A 153 -11.37 -3.15 31.23
CA VAL A 153 -11.34 -4.55 31.66
C VAL A 153 -11.69 -4.66 33.14
N THR A 154 -11.21 -3.72 33.97
CA THR A 154 -11.54 -3.67 35.40
C THR A 154 -13.01 -3.36 35.64
N VAL A 155 -13.59 -2.40 34.89
CA VAL A 155 -14.99 -1.97 35.05
C VAL A 155 -15.98 -3.00 34.51
N PHE A 156 -15.71 -3.58 33.35
CA PHE A 156 -16.66 -4.47 32.65
C PHE A 156 -16.43 -5.96 32.95
N GLY A 157 -15.27 -6.33 33.50
CA GLY A 157 -14.92 -7.71 33.89
C GLY A 157 -14.76 -8.68 32.71
N SER A 158 -15.00 -8.23 31.48
CA SER A 158 -14.95 -9.05 30.26
C SER A 158 -14.33 -8.27 29.11
N PHE A 159 -13.37 -8.89 28.45
CA PHE A 159 -12.72 -8.34 27.26
C PHE A 159 -13.71 -8.11 26.11
N ASP A 160 -14.66 -9.02 25.89
CA ASP A 160 -15.62 -8.90 24.80
C ASP A 160 -16.55 -7.68 24.98
N ARG A 161 -16.99 -7.40 26.21
CA ARG A 161 -17.71 -6.15 26.54
C ARG A 161 -16.85 -4.92 26.31
N CYS A 162 -15.55 -4.99 26.60
CA CYS A 162 -14.64 -3.89 26.32
C CYS A 162 -14.53 -3.61 24.80
N LEU A 163 -14.49 -4.66 23.98
CA LEU A 163 -14.45 -4.50 22.51
C LEU A 163 -15.69 -3.83 21.97
N GLU A 164 -16.88 -4.13 22.51
CA GLU A 164 -18.12 -3.44 22.15
C GLU A 164 -18.03 -1.93 22.44
N VAL A 165 -17.53 -1.57 23.63
CA VAL A 165 -17.33 -0.16 24.02
C VAL A 165 -16.31 0.53 23.11
N VAL A 166 -15.18 -0.12 22.82
CA VAL A 166 -14.16 0.42 21.90
C VAL A 166 -14.74 0.66 20.51
N ARG A 167 -15.52 -0.30 19.99
CA ARG A 167 -16.18 -0.19 18.69
C ARG A 167 -17.14 1.01 18.60
N MET A 168 -17.83 1.33 19.68
CA MET A 168 -18.80 2.45 19.72
C MET A 168 -18.15 3.82 19.95
N ASN A 169 -17.01 3.89 20.64
CA ASN A 169 -16.38 5.15 21.04
C ASN A 169 -15.31 5.66 20.05
N CYS A 170 -14.75 4.80 19.21
CA CYS A 170 -13.80 5.23 18.20
C CYS A 170 -14.56 5.76 16.97
N GLY A 171 -15.13 6.97 17.07
CA GLY A 171 -15.76 7.73 15.98
C GLY A 171 -14.75 8.50 15.15
#